data_AF-A0A1A3PUN7-F1
#
_entry.id   AF-A0A1A3PUN7-F1
#
_cell.length_a   1.000
_cell.length_b   1.000
_cell.length_c   1.000
_cell.angle_alpha   90.00
_cell.angle_beta   90.00
_cell.angle_gamma   90.00
#
_symmetry.space_group_name_H-M   'P 1'
#
loop_
_entity.id
_entity.type
_entity.pdbx_description
1 polymer ?
#
loop_
_entity_poly.entity_id
_entity_poly.type
_entity_poly.pdbx_seq_one_letter_code
_entity_poly.pdbx_strand_id
1 'polypeptide(L)'
;MDPSRPQPGRPTISTRQAAKLLRRDPRTVRRMIRDGELEGGCQVLNERTRWFVYSDQIAAPTRPGRPPTPTPYASEVEDLRAAVARATAEKLATQETNRLLLASQDLLMDALGQYQQATEEAVAIANEYRELSGRHHDAAERFRDSADKFATVIGNYRDIIGQHTTPDDLSSLGSGPD
;
A
#
# COMPACT_ATOMS: atom_id res chain seq x y z
N MET A 1 -27.09 9.28 38.30
CA MET A 1 -28.56 9.46 38.32
C MET A 1 -28.82 10.92 38.00
N ASP A 2 -29.28 11.22 36.81
CA ASP A 2 -29.64 12.58 36.46
C ASP A 2 -30.90 13.01 37.22
N PRO A 3 -30.94 14.24 37.78
CA PRO A 3 -32.15 14.80 38.35
C PRO A 3 -33.14 15.10 37.21
N SER A 4 -33.90 14.08 36.80
CA SER A 4 -34.89 14.22 35.75
C SER A 4 -36.02 15.13 36.22
N ARG A 5 -36.21 16.27 35.54
CA ARG A 5 -37.37 17.14 35.74
C ARG A 5 -38.63 16.35 35.35
N PRO A 6 -39.74 16.47 36.10
CA PRO A 6 -41.00 15.84 35.71
C PRO A 6 -41.42 16.35 34.32
N GLN A 7 -41.90 15.44 33.47
CA GLN A 7 -42.40 15.82 32.15
C GLN A 7 -43.59 16.79 32.29
N PRO A 8 -43.57 17.95 31.61
CA PRO A 8 -44.67 18.90 31.69
C PRO A 8 -45.94 18.27 31.11
N GLY A 9 -47.03 18.30 31.89
CA GLY A 9 -48.34 17.77 31.48
C GLY A 9 -48.70 16.37 31.99
N ARG A 10 -47.78 15.63 32.64
CA ARG A 10 -48.08 14.32 33.23
C ARG A 10 -48.30 14.44 34.75
N PRO A 11 -49.43 13.97 35.30
CA PRO A 11 -49.71 14.08 36.73
C PRO A 11 -48.70 13.23 37.53
N THR A 12 -48.06 13.87 38.51
CA THR A 12 -47.07 13.23 39.39
C THR A 12 -47.60 13.12 40.81
N ILE A 13 -47.25 12.04 41.49
CA ILE A 13 -47.54 11.84 42.92
C ILE A 13 -46.26 11.54 43.69
N SER A 14 -46.29 11.85 44.99
CA SER A 14 -45.16 11.57 45.87
C SER A 14 -44.96 10.07 46.10
N THR A 15 -43.73 9.64 46.35
CA THR A 15 -43.42 8.24 46.72
C THR A 15 -44.24 7.70 47.89
N ARG A 16 -44.59 8.53 48.88
CA ARG A 16 -45.46 8.10 50.00
C ARG A 16 -46.90 7.84 49.55
N GLN A 17 -47.41 8.65 48.64
CA GLN A 17 -48.75 8.48 48.08
C GLN A 17 -48.79 7.28 47.12
N ALA A 18 -47.75 7.09 46.32
CA ALA A 18 -47.57 5.89 45.49
C ALA A 18 -47.49 4.61 46.32
N ALA A 19 -46.73 4.64 47.42
CA ALA A 19 -46.64 3.53 48.38
C ALA A 19 -48.01 3.13 48.97
N LYS A 20 -48.83 4.13 49.33
CA LYS A 20 -50.19 3.91 49.85
C LYS A 20 -51.11 3.27 48.80
N LEU A 21 -51.02 3.71 47.54
CA LEU A 21 -51.82 3.18 46.44
C LEU A 21 -51.40 1.77 46.03
N LEU A 22 -50.10 1.49 45.99
CA LEU A 22 -49.54 0.18 45.62
C LEU A 22 -49.50 -0.81 46.79
N ARG A 23 -49.89 -0.39 48.00
CA ARG A 23 -49.76 -1.16 49.26
C ARG A 23 -48.34 -1.71 49.49
N ARG A 24 -47.31 -0.93 49.14
CA ARG A 24 -45.88 -1.29 49.27
C ARG A 24 -45.12 -0.29 50.14
N ASP A 25 -43.98 -0.70 50.69
CA ASP A 25 -43.09 0.20 51.44
C ASP A 25 -42.51 1.29 50.51
N PRO A 26 -42.46 2.58 50.92
CA PRO A 26 -41.81 3.66 50.17
C PRO A 26 -40.37 3.39 49.75
N ARG A 27 -39.60 2.59 50.51
CA ARG A 27 -38.25 2.14 50.15
C ARG A 27 -38.26 1.19 48.95
N THR A 28 -39.26 0.30 48.89
CA THR A 28 -39.47 -0.59 47.75
C THR A 28 -39.82 0.21 46.50
N VAL A 29 -40.69 1.22 46.63
CA VAL A 29 -41.02 2.12 45.52
C VAL A 29 -39.79 2.87 45.00
N ARG A 30 -38.90 3.36 45.89
CA ARG A 30 -37.62 3.97 45.47
C ARG A 30 -36.70 2.98 44.76
N ARG A 31 -36.69 1.70 45.19
CA ARG A 31 -35.94 0.64 44.53
C ARG A 31 -36.49 0.38 43.12
N MET A 32 -37.80 0.26 42.99
CA MET A 32 -38.47 0.07 41.69
C MET A 32 -38.22 1.22 40.70
N ILE A 33 -38.13 2.47 41.17
CA ILE A 33 -37.73 3.61 40.33
C ILE A 33 -36.27 3.47 39.86
N ARG A 34 -35.37 3.00 40.74
CA ARG A 34 -33.95 2.77 40.41
C ARG A 34 -33.76 1.61 39.43
N ASP A 35 -34.53 0.54 39.62
CA ASP A 35 -34.50 -0.68 38.82
C ASP A 35 -35.20 -0.49 37.46
N GLY A 36 -35.84 0.66 37.24
CA GLY A 36 -36.55 1.00 36.00
C GLY A 36 -37.94 0.35 35.86
N GLU A 37 -38.44 -0.29 36.93
CA GLU A 37 -39.79 -0.89 36.96
C GLU A 37 -40.91 0.15 37.06
N LEU A 38 -40.61 1.34 37.61
CA LEU A 38 -41.54 2.47 37.67
C LEU A 38 -40.90 3.70 37.02
N GLU A 39 -41.61 4.33 36.09
CA GLU A 39 -41.15 5.60 35.51
C GLU A 39 -41.36 6.71 36.55
N GLY A 40 -40.24 7.22 37.06
CA GLY A 40 -40.21 8.25 38.09
C GLY A 40 -38.83 8.87 38.17
N GLY A 41 -38.71 9.92 38.98
CA GLY A 41 -37.47 10.66 39.11
C GLY A 41 -37.23 11.17 40.53
N CYS A 42 -36.03 11.68 40.75
CA CYS A 42 -35.69 12.44 41.95
C CYS A 42 -35.51 13.92 41.57
N GLN A 43 -36.26 14.79 42.24
CA GLN A 43 -36.12 16.23 42.11
C GLN A 43 -35.46 16.77 43.38
N VAL A 44 -34.38 17.53 43.23
CA VAL A 44 -33.81 18.30 44.34
C VAL A 44 -34.57 19.61 44.43
N LEU A 45 -35.41 19.76 45.46
CA LEU A 45 -36.21 20.96 45.71
C LEU A 45 -35.82 21.50 47.09
N ASN A 46 -35.29 22.72 47.15
CA ASN A 46 -34.78 23.35 48.37
C ASN A 46 -33.80 22.43 49.14
N GLU A 47 -32.74 21.97 48.46
CA GLU A 47 -31.68 21.11 49.00
C GLU A 47 -32.15 19.73 49.52
N ARG A 48 -33.44 19.39 49.35
CA ARG A 48 -34.02 18.11 49.78
C ARG A 48 -34.46 17.30 48.57
N THR A 49 -33.99 16.06 48.49
CA THR A 49 -34.37 15.12 47.43
C THR A 49 -35.80 14.62 47.62
N ARG A 50 -36.71 15.01 46.73
CA ARG A 50 -38.08 14.50 46.66
C ARG A 50 -38.21 13.52 45.49
N TRP A 51 -38.71 12.33 45.80
CA TRP A 51 -38.97 11.28 44.81
C TRP A 51 -40.43 11.33 44.35
N PHE A 52 -40.63 11.30 43.04
CA PHE A 52 -41.96 11.32 42.41
C PHE A 52 -42.15 10.15 41.44
N VAL A 53 -43.40 9.73 41.27
CA VAL A 53 -43.85 8.69 40.33
C VAL A 53 -45.03 9.25 39.55
N TYR A 54 -45.18 8.91 38.28
CA TYR A 54 -46.37 9.34 37.52
C TYR A 54 -47.60 8.52 37.94
N SER A 55 -48.73 9.20 38.19
CA SER A 55 -49.92 8.58 38.78
C SER A 55 -50.68 7.66 37.82
N ASP A 56 -50.49 7.86 36.52
CA ASP A 56 -51.06 7.04 35.45
C ASP A 56 -50.60 5.58 35.51
N GLN A 57 -49.37 5.33 35.99
CA GLN A 57 -48.82 3.97 36.17
C GLN A 57 -49.39 3.22 37.37
N ILE A 58 -50.01 3.94 38.31
CA ILE A 58 -50.46 3.37 39.59
C ILE A 58 -51.96 3.07 39.57
N ALA A 59 -52.72 3.83 38.78
CA ALA A 59 -54.13 3.55 38.50
C ALA A 59 -54.31 2.45 37.45
N ALA A 60 -53.35 2.27 36.53
CA ALA A 60 -53.31 1.12 35.66
C ALA A 60 -52.72 -0.07 36.44
N PRO A 61 -53.44 -1.19 36.64
CA PRO A 61 -52.83 -2.37 37.22
C PRO A 61 -51.61 -2.75 36.38
N THR A 62 -50.47 -2.93 37.08
CA THR A 62 -49.24 -3.49 36.53
C THR A 62 -49.61 -4.65 35.62
N ARG A 63 -49.48 -4.48 34.31
CA ARG A 63 -49.70 -5.56 33.35
C ARG A 63 -48.54 -6.54 33.55
N PRO A 64 -48.74 -7.74 34.12
CA PRO A 64 -47.69 -8.73 34.14
C PRO A 64 -47.42 -9.13 32.69
N GLY A 65 -46.17 -8.97 32.24
CA GLY A 65 -45.78 -9.24 30.86
C GLY A 65 -46.41 -8.26 29.88
N ARG A 66 -45.86 -7.05 29.76
CA ARG A 66 -45.84 -6.46 28.42
C ARG A 66 -44.86 -7.33 27.62
N PRO A 67 -45.30 -8.16 26.65
CA PRO A 67 -44.34 -8.73 25.70
C PRO A 67 -43.51 -7.57 25.15
N PRO A 68 -42.20 -7.75 24.88
CA PRO A 68 -41.38 -6.67 24.33
C PRO A 68 -42.20 -6.04 23.22
N THR A 69 -42.57 -4.78 23.41
CA THR A 69 -43.32 -4.07 22.37
C THR A 69 -42.35 -4.13 21.20
N PRO A 70 -42.73 -4.69 20.03
CA PRO A 70 -41.81 -4.73 18.90
C PRO A 70 -41.36 -3.30 18.69
N THR A 71 -40.14 -3.02 19.11
CA THR A 71 -39.61 -1.67 19.07
C THR A 71 -39.63 -1.32 17.60
N PRO A 72 -40.20 -0.17 17.19
CA PRO A 72 -40.24 0.21 15.77
C PRO A 72 -38.83 0.28 15.15
N TYR A 73 -37.80 0.30 16.00
CA TYR A 73 -36.39 0.29 15.65
C TYR A 73 -35.77 -1.11 15.49
N ALA A 74 -36.46 -2.22 15.79
CA ALA A 74 -35.87 -3.56 15.69
C ALA A 74 -35.51 -3.92 14.25
N SER A 75 -36.42 -3.62 13.31
CA SER A 75 -36.16 -3.78 11.87
C SER A 75 -35.05 -2.83 11.40
N GLU A 76 -35.07 -1.58 11.86
CA GLU A 76 -34.05 -0.58 11.50
C GLU A 76 -32.65 -0.99 12.01
N VAL A 77 -32.55 -1.57 13.21
CA VAL A 77 -31.30 -2.12 13.74
C VAL A 77 -30.82 -3.32 12.93
N GLU A 78 -31.73 -4.17 12.45
CA GLU A 78 -31.39 -5.31 11.61
C GLU A 78 -30.93 -4.87 10.21
N ASP A 79 -31.60 -3.88 9.62
CA ASP A 79 -31.23 -3.25 8.35
C ASP A 79 -29.86 -2.55 8.45
N LEU A 80 -29.60 -1.84 9.55
CA LEU A 80 -28.31 -1.21 9.83
C LEU A 80 -27.20 -2.25 10.01
N ARG A 81 -27.47 -3.37 10.69
CA ARG A 81 -26.51 -4.47 10.83
C ARG A 81 -26.21 -5.12 9.48
N ALA A 82 -27.23 -5.31 8.64
CA ALA A 82 -27.05 -5.82 7.28
C ALA A 82 -26.27 -4.82 6.39
N ALA A 83 -26.51 -3.52 6.55
CA ALA A 83 -25.75 -2.47 5.85
C ALA A 83 -24.28 -2.44 6.30
N VAL A 84 -24.01 -2.53 7.61
CA VAL A 84 -22.65 -2.61 8.15
C VAL A 84 -21.94 -3.88 7.68
N ALA A 85 -22.63 -5.03 7.69
CA ALA A 85 -22.05 -6.28 7.19
C ALA A 85 -21.64 -6.17 5.72
N ARG A 86 -22.50 -5.60 4.86
CA ARG A 86 -22.18 -5.33 3.45
C ARG A 86 -20.99 -4.38 3.30
N ALA A 87 -20.98 -3.27 4.03
CA ALA A 87 -19.89 -2.30 3.98
C ALA A 87 -18.56 -2.90 4.45
N THR A 88 -18.58 -3.77 5.48
CA THR A 88 -17.37 -4.46 5.93
C THR A 88 -16.86 -5.47 4.91
N ALA A 89 -17.76 -6.20 4.23
CA ALA A 89 -17.38 -7.13 3.17
C ALA A 89 -16.75 -6.40 1.98
N GLU A 90 -17.33 -5.27 1.56
CA GLU A 90 -16.77 -4.42 0.50
C GLU A 90 -15.39 -3.88 0.88
N LYS A 91 -15.24 -3.35 2.11
CA LYS A 91 -13.94 -2.85 2.59
C LYS A 91 -12.87 -3.93 2.56
N LEU A 92 -13.18 -5.15 2.99
CA LEU A 92 -12.24 -6.28 2.97
C LEU A 92 -11.87 -6.64 1.52
N ALA A 93 -12.84 -6.65 0.60
CA ALA A 93 -12.58 -6.88 -0.82
C ALA A 93 -11.65 -5.80 -1.41
N THR A 94 -11.90 -4.51 -1.12
CA THR A 94 -11.03 -3.42 -1.58
C THR A 94 -9.63 -3.50 -0.97
N GLN A 95 -9.51 -3.89 0.31
CA GLN A 95 -8.22 -4.07 0.96
C GLN A 95 -7.40 -5.19 0.30
N GLU A 96 -8.05 -6.29 -0.09
CA GLU A 96 -7.37 -7.37 -0.80
C GLU A 96 -6.94 -6.93 -2.19
N THR A 97 -7.80 -6.23 -2.93
CA THR A 97 -7.42 -5.65 -4.23
C THR A 97 -6.24 -4.69 -4.10
N ASN A 98 -6.23 -3.82 -3.08
CA ASN A 98 -5.10 -2.91 -2.83
C ASN A 98 -3.82 -3.67 -2.48
N ARG A 99 -3.91 -4.75 -1.69
CA ARG A 99 -2.76 -5.61 -1.37
C ARG A 99 -2.18 -6.23 -2.64
N LEU A 100 -3.04 -6.74 -3.54
CA LEU A 100 -2.61 -7.32 -4.81
C LEU A 100 -2.01 -6.27 -5.75
N LEU A 101 -2.55 -5.05 -5.77
CA LEU A 101 -2.03 -3.94 -6.57
C LEU A 101 -0.63 -3.51 -6.08
N LEU A 102 -0.42 -3.44 -4.76
CA LEU A 102 0.90 -3.13 -4.21
C LEU A 102 1.91 -4.24 -4.54
N ALA A 103 1.51 -5.50 -4.43
CA ALA A 103 2.36 -6.62 -4.81
C ALA A 103 2.72 -6.60 -6.31
N SER A 104 1.78 -6.23 -7.19
CA SER A 104 2.07 -6.11 -8.62
C SER A 104 2.96 -4.91 -8.93
N GLN A 105 2.80 -3.80 -8.21
CA GLN A 105 3.68 -2.64 -8.32
C GLN A 105 5.12 -2.99 -7.92
N ASP A 106 5.31 -3.71 -6.82
CA ASP A 106 6.64 -4.15 -6.36
C ASP A 106 7.33 -5.04 -7.41
N LEU A 107 6.60 -5.98 -8.01
CA LEU A 107 7.11 -6.82 -9.10
C LEU A 107 7.51 -6.02 -10.34
N LEU A 108 6.73 -4.99 -10.69
CA LEU A 108 7.06 -4.12 -11.83
C LEU A 108 8.31 -3.29 -11.58
N MET A 109 8.48 -2.77 -10.36
CA MET A 109 9.66 -1.99 -9.99
C MET A 109 10.92 -2.87 -9.95
N ASP A 110 10.82 -4.11 -9.46
CA ASP A 110 11.90 -5.08 -9.50
C ASP A 110 12.30 -5.44 -10.94
N ALA A 111 11.30 -5.74 -11.79
CA ALA A 111 11.53 -6.02 -13.21
C ALA A 111 12.17 -4.82 -13.95
N LEU A 112 11.77 -3.59 -13.61
CA LEU A 112 12.39 -2.38 -14.16
C LEU A 112 13.85 -2.25 -13.72
N GLY A 113 14.16 -2.53 -12.45
CA GLY A 113 15.52 -2.55 -11.94
C GLY A 113 16.41 -3.58 -12.65
N GLN A 114 15.89 -4.80 -12.83
CA GLN A 114 16.59 -5.85 -13.58
C GLN A 114 16.82 -5.47 -15.04
N TYR A 115 15.82 -4.85 -15.69
CA TYR A 115 15.96 -4.36 -17.06
C TYR A 115 17.05 -3.28 -17.17
N GLN A 116 17.06 -2.31 -16.26
CA GLN A 116 18.08 -1.26 -16.23
C GLN A 116 19.47 -1.86 -16.07
N GLN A 117 19.66 -2.77 -15.11
CA GLN A 117 20.94 -3.46 -14.92
C GLN A 117 21.36 -4.23 -16.18
N ALA A 118 20.45 -4.99 -16.80
CA ALA A 118 20.74 -5.71 -18.02
C ALA A 118 21.13 -4.77 -19.18
N THR A 119 20.50 -3.59 -19.29
CA THR A 119 20.89 -2.60 -20.29
C THR A 119 22.26 -1.98 -20.03
N GLU A 120 22.61 -1.73 -18.76
CA GLU A 120 23.94 -1.25 -18.39
C GLU A 120 25.02 -2.28 -18.73
N GLU A 121 24.78 -3.55 -18.41
CA GLU A 121 25.66 -4.67 -18.76
C GLU A 121 25.82 -4.80 -20.28
N ALA A 122 24.72 -4.70 -21.04
CA ALA A 122 24.78 -4.76 -22.51
C ALA A 122 25.60 -3.60 -23.11
N VAL A 123 25.46 -2.39 -22.56
CA VAL A 123 26.28 -1.22 -22.98
C VAL A 123 27.75 -1.44 -22.63
N ALA A 124 28.05 -1.99 -21.45
CA ALA A 124 29.43 -2.31 -21.06
C ALA A 124 30.07 -3.30 -22.05
N ILE A 125 29.38 -4.40 -22.36
CA ILE A 125 29.83 -5.41 -23.33
C ILE A 125 30.05 -4.79 -24.72
N ALA A 126 29.14 -3.92 -25.18
CA ALA A 126 29.27 -3.26 -26.47
C ALA A 126 30.50 -2.33 -26.53
N ASN A 127 30.83 -1.67 -25.42
CA ASN A 127 32.02 -0.83 -25.32
C ASN A 127 33.31 -1.67 -25.30
N GLU A 128 33.33 -2.78 -24.55
CA GLU A 128 34.46 -3.72 -24.54
C GLU A 128 34.72 -4.30 -25.94
N TYR A 129 33.66 -4.67 -26.65
CA TYR A 129 33.77 -5.16 -28.02
C TYR A 129 34.32 -4.09 -28.98
N ARG A 130 33.91 -2.83 -28.82
CA ARG A 130 34.44 -1.72 -29.61
C ARG A 130 35.94 -1.52 -29.35
N GLU A 131 36.37 -1.57 -28.09
CA GLU A 131 37.78 -1.45 -27.72
C GLU A 131 38.61 -2.62 -28.27
N LEU A 132 38.11 -3.85 -28.15
CA LEU A 132 38.76 -5.04 -28.70
C LEU A 132 38.93 -4.93 -30.22
N SER A 133 37.87 -4.50 -30.93
CA SER A 133 37.91 -4.26 -32.37
C SER A 133 38.97 -3.20 -32.75
N GLY A 134 39.06 -2.11 -31.98
CA GLY A 134 40.10 -1.10 -32.15
C GLY A 134 41.50 -1.68 -32.02
N ARG A 135 41.75 -2.50 -30.99
CA ARG A 135 43.05 -3.17 -30.80
C ARG A 135 43.41 -4.11 -31.96
N HIS A 136 42.44 -4.83 -32.51
CA HIS A 136 42.67 -5.68 -33.68
C HIS A 136 43.00 -4.85 -34.93
N HIS A 137 42.33 -3.71 -35.11
CA HIS A 137 42.63 -2.80 -36.20
C HIS A 137 44.06 -2.25 -36.09
N ASP A 138 44.45 -1.72 -34.94
CA ASP A 138 45.80 -1.21 -34.68
C ASP A 138 46.88 -2.28 -34.90
N ALA A 139 46.61 -3.52 -34.46
CA ALA A 139 47.52 -4.64 -34.69
C ALA A 139 47.68 -4.93 -36.19
N ALA A 140 46.58 -4.94 -36.94
CA ALA A 140 46.60 -5.16 -38.39
C ALA A 140 47.36 -4.05 -39.14
N GLU A 141 47.22 -2.79 -38.73
CA GLU A 141 47.99 -1.67 -39.28
C GLU A 141 49.49 -1.86 -39.03
N ARG A 142 49.89 -2.19 -37.79
CA ARG A 142 51.30 -2.46 -37.47
C ARG A 142 51.89 -3.60 -38.28
N PHE A 143 51.12 -4.66 -38.52
CA PHE A 143 51.56 -5.76 -39.38
C PHE A 143 51.75 -5.31 -40.83
N ARG A 144 50.82 -4.50 -41.36
CA ARG A 144 50.93 -3.93 -42.71
C ARG A 144 52.19 -3.06 -42.83
N ASP A 145 52.38 -2.12 -41.90
CA ASP A 145 53.55 -1.24 -41.87
C ASP A 145 54.86 -2.03 -41.80
N SER A 146 54.88 -3.10 -41.01
CA SER A 146 56.06 -3.98 -40.92
C SER A 146 56.30 -4.72 -42.25
N ALA A 147 55.26 -5.22 -42.90
CA ALA A 147 55.36 -5.89 -44.19
C ALA A 147 55.88 -4.95 -45.27
N ASP A 148 55.39 -3.70 -45.31
CA ASP A 148 55.84 -2.68 -46.26
C ASP A 148 57.33 -2.31 -46.05
N LYS A 149 57.76 -2.20 -44.80
CA LYS A 149 59.19 -2.02 -44.45
C LYS A 149 60.03 -3.21 -44.90
N PHE A 150 59.58 -4.44 -44.67
CA PHE A 150 60.29 -5.63 -45.15
C PHE A 150 60.38 -5.66 -46.68
N ALA A 151 59.30 -5.34 -47.38
CA ALA A 151 59.29 -5.28 -48.85
C ALA A 151 60.29 -4.23 -49.37
N THR A 152 60.39 -3.07 -48.71
CA THR A 152 61.36 -2.03 -49.04
C THR A 152 62.79 -2.50 -48.83
N VAL A 153 63.09 -3.16 -47.71
CA VAL A 153 64.42 -3.74 -47.43
C VAL A 153 64.79 -4.77 -48.49
N ILE A 154 63.88 -5.67 -48.85
CA ILE A 154 64.09 -6.68 -49.90
C ILE A 154 64.37 -6.00 -51.25
N GLY A 155 63.61 -4.95 -51.60
CA GLY A 155 63.84 -4.15 -52.81
C GLY A 155 65.24 -3.54 -52.84
N ASN A 156 65.64 -2.86 -51.78
CA ASN A 156 66.97 -2.26 -51.67
C ASN A 156 68.09 -3.31 -51.77
N TYR A 157 67.95 -4.47 -51.11
CA TYR A 157 68.91 -5.56 -51.22
C TYR A 157 69.03 -6.09 -52.66
N ARG A 158 67.90 -6.23 -53.36
CA ARG A 158 67.88 -6.66 -54.76
C ARG A 158 68.60 -5.66 -55.66
N ASP A 159 68.39 -4.37 -55.45
CA ASP A 159 69.03 -3.31 -56.25
C ASP A 159 70.54 -3.28 -56.02
N ILE A 160 71.00 -3.43 -54.77
CA ILE A 160 72.44 -3.52 -54.43
C ILE A 160 73.08 -4.75 -55.10
N ILE A 161 72.42 -5.92 -55.02
CA ILE A 161 72.93 -7.14 -55.67
C ILE A 161 72.97 -6.95 -57.19
N GLY A 162 71.91 -6.36 -57.77
CA GLY A 162 71.85 -6.01 -59.18
C GLY A 162 73.05 -5.19 -59.62
N GLN A 163 73.32 -4.07 -58.94
CA GLN A 163 74.48 -3.21 -59.21
C GLN A 163 75.81 -3.97 -59.14
N HIS A 164 75.96 -4.91 -58.19
CA HIS A 164 77.18 -5.71 -58.07
C HIS A 164 77.28 -6.89 -59.07
N THR A 165 76.19 -7.30 -59.71
CA THR A 165 76.18 -8.45 -60.65
C THR A 165 76.07 -8.05 -62.11
N THR A 166 75.58 -6.85 -62.44
CA THR A 166 75.82 -6.26 -63.76
C THR A 166 77.27 -5.82 -63.85
N PRO A 167 78.08 -6.38 -64.77
CA PRO A 167 79.42 -5.87 -65.03
C PRO A 167 79.30 -4.41 -65.43
N ASP A 168 80.00 -3.52 -64.73
CA ASP A 168 80.06 -2.07 -64.99
C ASP A 168 80.62 -1.76 -66.38
N ASP A 169 81.06 -2.79 -67.12
CA ASP A 169 81.55 -2.65 -68.47
C ASP A 169 81.21 -3.87 -69.35
N LEU A 170 80.03 -3.88 -69.96
CA LEU A 170 79.73 -4.78 -71.08
C LEU A 170 80.59 -4.43 -72.32
N SER A 171 81.20 -3.24 -72.35
CA SER A 171 82.11 -2.83 -73.43
C SER A 171 83.48 -3.53 -73.34
N SER A 172 83.88 -4.02 -72.15
CA SER A 172 85.13 -4.75 -71.98
C SER A 172 85.06 -6.23 -72.41
N LEU A 173 83.87 -6.76 -72.71
CA LEU A 173 83.67 -8.14 -73.18
C LEU A 173 83.67 -8.27 -74.71
N GLY A 174 83.73 -7.15 -75.45
CA GLY A 174 83.71 -7.12 -76.91
C GLY A 174 85.05 -6.84 -77.60
N SER A 175 86.10 -6.48 -76.85
CA SER A 175 87.43 -6.21 -77.41
C SER A 175 88.35 -7.43 -77.29
N GLY A 176 88.10 -8.45 -78.12
CA GLY A 176 89.07 -9.49 -78.41
C GLY A 176 90.14 -8.98 -79.38
N PRO A 177 91.45 -9.20 -79.14
CA PRO A 177 92.51 -8.79 -80.06
C PRO A 177 92.59 -9.72 -81.29
N ASP A 178 93.00 -9.13 -82.43
CA ASP A 178 93.29 -9.77 -83.73
C ASP A 178 94.23 -11.00 -83.65
#